data_AF-A0A521IGC1-F1
#
_entry.id   AF-A0A521IGC1-F1
#
_cell.length_a   1.000
_cell.length_b   1.000
_cell.length_c   1.000
_cell.angle_alpha   90.00
_cell.angle_beta   90.00
_cell.angle_gamma   90.00
#
_symmetry.space_group_name_H-M   'P 1'
#
loop_
_entity.id
_entity.type
_entity.pdbx_description
1 polymer ?
#
loop_
_entity_poly.entity_id
_entity_poly.type
_entity_poly.pdbx_seq_one_letter_code
_entity_poly.pdbx_strand_id
1 'polypeptide(L)'
;MKKSMFALAAAITAVLSVSCAMNMREEPALAIPGMDGEPADKTAWEAEVSADFNRVVASLGTPEAARAMADYDAKYNTHLSGDFARQLSTAARSSGSGSSNYPPLTDMPFAVDGAVYLSGGAADLVGGVIGWVAPKNFPGGYYHGAVLDKDKLDANNPDAPSLQTAIPKGAGYESKTDWQTKINAAVLNPKTSLEKAKLDSAQSALHYYCKPENTNMEYGFFKNYVNIFNVVTKEDMYTWYCTKVVWHVYNKYGLNIDSNDTRVDFTKSGLYSLVNAYYKTIYFYSSSKANTAINTYIADARTKIVLAEEILLSPNLAKVYERIRE
;
A
#
# COMPACT_ATOMS: atom_id res chain seq x y z
N MET A 1 -11.86 -10.73 56.59
CA MET A 1 -10.94 -9.64 56.99
C MET A 1 -9.79 -9.56 56.01
N LYS A 2 -9.54 -8.35 55.48
CA LYS A 2 -8.26 -7.76 55.02
C LYS A 2 -7.33 -8.52 54.04
N LYS A 3 -7.32 -7.97 52.81
CA LYS A 3 -6.21 -7.30 52.08
C LYS A 3 -4.92 -8.06 51.68
N SER A 4 -4.54 -7.73 50.43
CA SER A 4 -3.19 -7.52 49.84
C SER A 4 -2.35 -8.74 49.49
N MET A 5 -1.49 -8.76 48.46
CA MET A 5 -1.23 -8.03 47.20
C MET A 5 0.04 -8.72 46.61
N PHE A 6 0.32 -8.50 45.33
CA PHE A 6 1.62 -8.59 44.63
C PHE A 6 2.14 -9.94 44.08
N ALA A 7 2.05 -10.02 42.74
CA ALA A 7 3.16 -9.90 41.79
C ALA A 7 3.85 -11.15 41.19
N LEU A 8 3.95 -11.06 39.86
CA LEU A 8 5.09 -11.40 39.00
C LEU A 8 5.37 -12.87 38.66
N ALA A 9 5.11 -13.22 37.40
CA ALA A 9 6.13 -13.78 36.51
C ALA A 9 5.67 -13.68 35.06
N ALA A 10 6.29 -12.77 34.31
CA ALA A 10 6.24 -12.73 32.85
C ALA A 10 6.90 -14.01 32.31
N ALA A 11 6.11 -14.91 31.75
CA ALA A 11 6.62 -16.04 30.98
C ALA A 11 6.89 -15.56 29.55
N ILE A 12 8.17 -15.21 29.33
CA ILE A 12 8.80 -15.10 28.02
C ILE A 12 8.48 -16.38 27.24
N THR A 13 7.54 -16.28 26.29
CA THR A 13 7.41 -17.29 25.25
C THR A 13 8.16 -16.73 24.05
N ALA A 14 9.47 -16.98 24.06
CA ALA A 14 10.30 -16.90 22.88
C ALA A 14 9.80 -17.95 21.88
N VAL A 15 8.78 -17.59 21.11
CA VAL A 15 8.52 -18.27 19.85
C VAL A 15 9.61 -17.76 18.92
N LEU A 16 10.57 -18.65 18.68
CA LEU A 16 11.49 -18.64 17.56
C LEU A 16 10.68 -18.55 16.26
N SER A 17 10.18 -17.37 15.92
CA SER A 17 10.06 -17.01 14.53
C SER A 17 11.49 -16.81 14.06
N VAL A 18 11.90 -17.64 13.10
CA VAL A 18 13.00 -17.30 12.20
C VAL A 18 12.53 -16.01 11.52
N SER A 19 12.82 -14.88 12.16
CA SER A 19 12.71 -13.60 11.52
C SER A 19 13.75 -13.66 10.41
N CYS A 20 13.28 -13.64 9.17
CA CYS A 20 14.02 -12.94 8.13
C CYS A 20 14.14 -11.49 8.62
N ALA A 21 15.04 -11.25 9.58
CA ALA A 21 15.48 -9.94 9.97
C ALA A 21 16.07 -9.37 8.70
N MET A 22 15.29 -8.56 7.99
CA MET A 22 15.82 -7.66 6.99
C MET A 22 16.93 -6.91 7.71
N ASN A 23 18.17 -7.16 7.34
CA ASN A 23 19.29 -6.29 7.68
C ASN A 23 19.07 -4.99 6.92
N MET A 24 18.03 -4.22 7.28
CA MET A 24 17.89 -2.84 6.87
C MET A 24 19.08 -2.11 7.50
N ARG A 25 19.84 -1.44 6.65
CA ARG A 25 21.09 -0.78 7.04
C ARG A 25 20.83 0.10 8.26
N GLU A 26 21.63 -0.05 9.31
CA GLU A 26 21.56 0.87 10.44
C GLU A 26 21.88 2.27 9.95
N GLU A 27 20.93 3.17 10.15
CA GLU A 27 21.12 4.57 9.83
C GLU A 27 21.46 5.38 11.10
N PRO A 28 22.25 6.45 10.95
CA PRO A 28 22.64 7.28 12.09
C PRO A 28 21.44 7.99 12.74
N ALA A 29 21.64 8.38 14.00
CA ALA A 29 20.71 9.22 14.74
C ALA A 29 20.45 10.54 14.01
N LEU A 30 19.21 11.03 14.15
CA LEU A 30 18.82 12.35 13.66
C LEU A 30 19.29 13.43 14.64
N ALA A 31 19.93 14.48 14.12
CA ALA A 31 20.28 15.64 14.91
C ALA A 31 19.09 16.60 14.96
N ILE A 32 18.48 16.77 16.13
CA ILE A 32 17.31 17.64 16.31
C ILE A 32 17.78 19.05 16.73
N PRO A 33 17.33 20.12 16.06
CA PRO A 33 17.69 21.49 16.42
C PRO A 33 17.37 21.81 17.88
N GLY A 34 18.35 22.31 18.63
CA GLY A 34 18.18 22.73 20.03
C GLY A 34 18.08 21.60 21.05
N MET A 35 18.33 20.34 20.67
CA MET A 35 18.33 19.20 21.57
C MET A 35 19.71 18.55 21.67
N ASP A 36 20.34 18.66 22.83
CA ASP A 36 21.63 18.04 23.14
C ASP A 36 21.40 16.81 24.03
N GLY A 37 21.13 15.65 23.41
CA GLY A 37 20.92 14.38 24.10
C GLY A 37 19.46 14.04 24.37
N GLU A 38 19.22 13.07 25.24
CA GLU A 38 17.88 12.54 25.50
C GLU A 38 16.96 13.59 26.19
N PRO A 39 15.67 13.72 25.78
CA PRO A 39 14.74 14.64 26.41
C PRO A 39 14.56 14.36 27.91
N ALA A 40 14.54 15.42 28.72
CA ALA A 40 14.27 15.31 30.15
C ALA A 40 12.87 14.76 30.45
N ASP A 41 11.87 15.16 29.65
CA ASP A 41 10.52 14.60 29.67
C ASP A 41 10.22 13.92 28.33
N LYS A 42 10.44 12.60 28.28
CA LYS A 42 10.22 11.78 27.07
C LYS A 42 8.75 11.70 26.70
N THR A 43 7.85 11.71 27.68
CA THR A 43 6.42 11.60 27.44
C THR A 43 5.89 12.87 26.77
N ALA A 44 6.30 14.04 27.27
CA ALA A 44 5.94 15.32 26.66
C ALA A 44 6.53 15.43 25.24
N TRP A 45 7.79 15.03 25.05
CA TRP A 45 8.44 14.98 23.75
C TRP A 45 7.68 14.09 22.76
N GLU A 46 7.38 12.84 23.13
CA GLU A 46 6.66 11.89 22.27
C GLU A 46 5.26 12.38 21.91
N ALA A 47 4.57 13.04 22.84
CA ALA A 47 3.26 13.63 22.59
C ALA A 47 3.32 14.79 21.59
N GLU A 48 4.31 15.67 21.71
CA GLU A 48 4.52 16.79 20.79
C GLU A 48 4.86 16.29 19.38
N VAL A 49 5.84 15.39 19.26
CA VAL A 49 6.24 14.81 17.97
C VAL A 49 5.05 14.09 17.31
N SER A 50 4.27 13.34 18.09
CA SER A 50 3.08 12.65 17.57
C SER A 50 1.99 13.62 17.13
N ALA A 51 1.78 14.73 17.84
CA ALA A 51 0.82 15.75 17.44
C ALA A 51 1.22 16.42 16.12
N ASP A 52 2.49 16.77 15.95
CA ASP A 52 2.98 17.37 14.71
C ASP A 52 2.97 16.36 13.55
N PHE A 53 3.38 15.12 13.80
CA PHE A 53 3.35 14.08 12.78
C PHE A 53 1.92 13.74 12.36
N ASN A 54 0.95 13.77 13.28
CA ASN A 54 -0.47 13.62 12.95
C ASN A 54 -0.98 14.70 11.98
N ARG A 55 -0.37 15.90 11.95
CA ARG A 55 -0.70 16.92 10.94
C ARG A 55 -0.15 16.55 9.57
N VAL A 56 1.10 16.04 9.50
CA VAL A 56 1.68 15.50 8.26
C VAL A 56 0.77 14.40 7.71
N VAL A 57 0.44 13.46 8.57
CA VAL A 57 -0.51 12.39 8.27
C VAL A 57 -1.83 12.97 7.78
N ALA A 58 -2.54 13.79 8.54
CA ALA A 58 -3.86 14.31 8.14
C ALA A 58 -3.87 15.12 6.82
N SER A 59 -2.71 15.62 6.38
CA SER A 59 -2.56 16.35 5.12
C SER A 59 -2.30 15.49 3.88
N LEU A 60 -2.03 14.18 4.03
CA LEU A 60 -1.77 13.34 2.86
C LEU A 60 -3.01 13.25 1.96
N GLY A 61 -2.78 13.36 0.66
CA GLY A 61 -3.86 13.40 -0.34
C GLY A 61 -4.48 14.78 -0.52
N THR A 62 -4.00 15.81 0.19
CA THR A 62 -4.42 17.20 0.02
C THR A 62 -3.28 18.08 -0.51
N PRO A 63 -3.57 19.27 -1.07
CA PRO A 63 -2.54 20.23 -1.50
C PRO A 63 -1.58 20.66 -0.37
N GLU A 64 -2.00 20.54 0.90
CA GLU A 64 -1.24 20.93 2.07
C GLU A 64 -0.13 19.93 2.44
N ALA A 65 -0.14 18.71 1.90
CA ALA A 65 0.83 17.65 2.22
C ALA A 65 2.28 18.11 2.17
N ALA A 66 2.67 18.77 1.07
CA ALA A 66 4.03 19.22 0.85
C ALA A 66 4.48 20.25 1.89
N ARG A 67 3.56 21.14 2.30
CA ARG A 67 3.81 22.16 3.32
C ARG A 67 3.91 21.55 4.71
N ALA A 68 2.98 20.67 5.08
CA ALA A 68 3.01 20.01 6.40
C ALA A 68 4.30 19.18 6.58
N MET A 69 4.74 18.48 5.53
CA MET A 69 6.03 17.78 5.54
C MET A 69 7.22 18.74 5.66
N ALA A 70 7.20 19.88 4.97
CA ALA A 70 8.27 20.88 5.07
C ALA A 70 8.35 21.51 6.46
N ASP A 71 7.20 21.80 7.08
CA ASP A 71 7.14 22.31 8.46
C ASP A 71 7.70 21.28 9.45
N TYR A 72 7.40 19.99 9.25
CA TYR A 72 7.97 18.89 10.05
C TYR A 72 9.49 18.75 9.83
N ASP A 73 9.95 18.80 8.57
CA ASP A 73 11.37 18.77 8.21
C ASP A 73 12.14 19.94 8.86
N ALA A 74 11.58 21.15 8.84
CA ALA A 74 12.20 22.32 9.44
C ALA A 74 12.34 22.20 10.97
N LYS A 75 11.33 21.60 11.63
CA LYS A 75 11.33 21.44 13.09
C LYS A 75 12.24 20.31 13.56
N TYR A 76 12.25 19.18 12.86
CA TYR A 76 12.89 17.94 13.30
C TYR A 76 14.09 17.51 12.45
N ASN A 77 14.50 18.34 11.49
CA ASN A 77 15.63 18.09 10.58
C ASN A 77 15.48 16.79 9.77
N THR A 78 14.25 16.47 9.35
CA THR A 78 13.95 15.31 8.50
C THR A 78 13.99 15.67 7.01
N HIS A 79 13.63 14.70 6.14
CA HIS A 79 13.65 14.87 4.67
C HIS A 79 12.35 14.45 3.98
N LEU A 80 11.22 14.42 4.71
CA LEU A 80 9.92 13.96 4.22
C LEU A 80 9.46 14.72 2.98
N SER A 81 9.56 16.05 2.98
CA SER A 81 9.12 16.89 1.87
C SER A 81 9.96 16.63 0.63
N GLY A 82 11.28 16.47 0.81
CA GLY A 82 12.21 16.11 -0.27
C GLY A 82 11.92 14.73 -0.84
N ASP A 83 11.68 13.74 0.01
CA ASP A 83 11.34 12.37 -0.41
C ASP A 83 9.99 12.31 -1.11
N PHE A 84 8.98 13.02 -0.59
CA PHE A 84 7.67 13.17 -1.22
C PHE A 84 7.80 13.79 -2.62
N ALA A 85 8.51 14.91 -2.74
CA ALA A 85 8.76 15.56 -4.04
C ALA A 85 9.55 14.65 -5.01
N ARG A 86 10.53 13.89 -4.52
CA ARG A 86 11.30 12.95 -5.34
C ARG A 86 10.45 11.79 -5.86
N GLN A 87 9.58 11.25 -5.01
CA GLN A 87 8.68 10.17 -5.39
C GLN A 87 7.57 10.65 -6.33
N LEU A 88 7.02 11.85 -6.11
CA LEU A 88 6.09 12.49 -7.03
C LEU A 88 6.75 12.83 -8.37
N SER A 89 7.97 13.35 -8.38
CA SER A 89 8.69 13.68 -9.61
C SER A 89 9.18 12.45 -10.37
N THR A 90 9.47 11.34 -9.69
CA THR A 90 9.75 10.04 -10.35
C THR A 90 8.49 9.50 -11.00
N ALA A 91 7.34 9.64 -10.35
CA ALA A 91 6.04 9.34 -10.96
C ALA A 91 5.76 10.26 -12.16
N ALA A 92 5.96 11.58 -12.00
CA ALA A 92 5.73 12.59 -13.06
C ALA A 92 6.75 12.52 -14.22
N ARG A 93 7.98 12.02 -14.00
CA ARG A 93 8.95 11.75 -15.09
C ARG A 93 8.61 10.49 -15.89
N SER A 94 7.70 9.68 -15.37
CA SER A 94 7.12 8.50 -16.05
C SER A 94 5.70 8.78 -16.56
N SER A 95 5.24 10.04 -16.46
CA SER A 95 3.91 10.47 -16.90
C SER A 95 3.89 11.95 -17.22
N GLY A 96 3.85 12.28 -18.51
CA GLY A 96 3.30 13.57 -18.94
C GLY A 96 1.95 13.83 -18.26
N SER A 97 1.76 15.07 -17.78
CA SER A 97 0.67 15.55 -16.91
C SER A 97 -0.74 14.96 -17.11
N GLY A 98 -1.50 14.92 -16.01
CA GLY A 98 -2.89 14.44 -15.86
C GLY A 98 -3.86 14.66 -17.02
N SER A 99 -4.80 13.72 -17.15
CA SER A 99 -5.38 13.21 -18.41
C SER A 99 -4.35 12.41 -19.19
N SER A 100 -4.43 11.08 -19.17
CA SER A 100 -3.60 10.27 -20.06
C SER A 100 -4.00 10.59 -21.50
N ASN A 101 -3.28 11.51 -22.15
CA ASN A 101 -3.33 11.71 -23.59
C ASN A 101 -2.73 10.51 -24.35
N TYR A 102 -2.36 9.44 -23.64
CA TYR A 102 -1.92 8.20 -24.24
C TYR A 102 -3.09 7.52 -24.95
N PRO A 103 -2.88 7.08 -26.20
CA PRO A 103 -3.91 6.32 -26.90
C PRO A 103 -4.26 5.04 -26.13
N PRO A 104 -5.48 4.49 -26.26
CA PRO A 104 -5.84 3.24 -25.59
C PRO A 104 -4.90 2.09 -25.94
N LEU A 105 -4.62 1.23 -24.97
CA LEU A 105 -3.94 -0.06 -25.12
C LEU A 105 -4.86 -1.10 -25.75
N THR A 106 -5.13 -0.94 -27.05
CA THR A 106 -6.08 -1.79 -27.80
C THR A 106 -5.64 -3.25 -27.89
N ASP A 107 -4.36 -3.53 -27.69
CA ASP A 107 -3.74 -4.86 -27.66
C ASP A 107 -3.73 -5.51 -26.27
N MET A 108 -4.19 -4.82 -25.22
CA MET A 108 -4.31 -5.40 -23.88
C MET A 108 -5.31 -6.57 -23.90
N PRO A 109 -4.92 -7.78 -23.47
CA PRO A 109 -5.78 -8.96 -23.52
C PRO A 109 -6.87 -8.91 -22.44
N PHE A 110 -8.10 -9.33 -22.77
CA PHE A 110 -9.25 -9.51 -21.86
C PHE A 110 -9.92 -10.88 -22.04
N ALA A 111 -9.12 -11.92 -22.25
CA ALA A 111 -9.62 -13.23 -22.70
C ALA A 111 -9.68 -14.30 -21.60
N VAL A 112 -9.01 -14.11 -20.47
CA VAL A 112 -8.85 -15.14 -19.43
C VAL A 112 -9.56 -14.71 -18.16
N ASP A 113 -10.54 -15.49 -17.73
CA ASP A 113 -11.26 -15.25 -16.48
C ASP A 113 -10.32 -15.38 -15.28
N GLY A 114 -10.46 -14.48 -14.30
CA GLY A 114 -9.54 -14.38 -13.18
C GLY A 114 -8.18 -13.77 -13.53
N ALA A 115 -7.94 -13.30 -14.76
CA ALA A 115 -6.70 -12.57 -15.08
C ALA A 115 -6.54 -11.34 -14.19
N VAL A 116 -5.32 -11.10 -13.72
CA VAL A 116 -4.97 -9.98 -12.86
C VAL A 116 -4.41 -8.85 -13.70
N TYR A 117 -4.91 -7.65 -13.47
CA TYR A 117 -4.45 -6.42 -14.12
C TYR A 117 -3.77 -5.57 -13.07
N LEU A 118 -2.57 -5.10 -13.38
CA LEU A 118 -1.81 -4.19 -12.52
C LEU A 118 -1.57 -2.90 -13.28
N SER A 119 -1.74 -1.76 -12.62
CA SER A 119 -1.40 -0.46 -13.21
C SER A 119 -0.56 0.41 -12.29
N GLY A 120 0.17 1.31 -12.92
CA GLY A 120 1.07 2.24 -12.26
C GLY A 120 1.32 3.48 -13.11
N GLY A 121 2.19 4.35 -12.61
CA GLY A 121 2.67 5.52 -13.33
C GLY A 121 1.71 6.72 -13.41
N ALA A 122 0.49 6.69 -12.87
CA ALA A 122 -0.40 7.87 -12.92
C ALA A 122 -0.11 8.90 -11.81
N ALA A 123 -0.31 10.18 -12.13
CA ALA A 123 -0.13 11.33 -11.25
C ALA A 123 -1.43 11.77 -10.54
N ASP A 124 -2.42 10.88 -10.39
CA ASP A 124 -3.70 11.25 -9.79
C ASP A 124 -3.64 11.27 -8.26
N LEU A 125 -3.91 12.44 -7.66
CA LEU A 125 -3.83 12.69 -6.22
C LEU A 125 -4.71 11.76 -5.35
N VAL A 126 -5.79 11.18 -5.92
CA VAL A 126 -6.71 10.27 -5.21
C VAL A 126 -6.24 8.79 -5.28
N GLY A 127 -5.44 8.44 -6.29
CA GLY A 127 -4.46 7.34 -6.24
C GLY A 127 -3.17 7.71 -5.50
N GLY A 128 -3.04 8.98 -5.08
CA GLY A 128 -1.80 9.63 -4.72
C GLY A 128 -1.20 9.23 -3.37
N VAL A 129 -2.02 8.80 -2.40
CA VAL A 129 -1.47 8.24 -1.14
C VAL A 129 -1.02 6.81 -1.36
N ILE A 130 -1.86 5.94 -1.93
CA ILE A 130 -1.52 4.52 -2.18
C ILE A 130 -0.33 4.39 -3.12
N GLY A 131 -0.33 5.11 -4.23
CA GLY A 131 0.78 5.14 -5.16
C GLY A 131 2.05 5.69 -4.54
N TRP A 132 1.96 6.66 -3.65
CA TRP A 132 3.11 7.19 -2.93
C TRP A 132 3.64 6.21 -1.86
N VAL A 133 2.77 5.67 -1.01
CA VAL A 133 3.16 4.78 0.09
C VAL A 133 3.52 3.36 -0.34
N ALA A 134 3.21 2.98 -1.58
CA ALA A 134 3.60 1.69 -2.14
C ALA A 134 5.08 1.71 -2.61
N PRO A 135 5.81 0.59 -2.48
CA PRO A 135 7.09 0.38 -3.14
C PRO A 135 6.96 0.49 -4.67
N LYS A 136 8.04 0.95 -5.32
CA LYS A 136 8.15 1.08 -6.78
C LYS A 136 9.46 0.45 -7.25
N ASN A 137 9.62 -0.84 -7.00
CA ASN A 137 10.84 -1.59 -7.30
C ASN A 137 10.99 -1.92 -8.78
N PHE A 138 9.89 -2.06 -9.50
CA PHE A 138 9.88 -2.51 -10.88
C PHE A 138 9.56 -1.37 -11.85
N PRO A 139 10.00 -1.46 -13.13
CA PRO A 139 9.82 -0.40 -14.11
C PRO A 139 8.37 0.11 -14.26
N GLY A 140 7.37 -0.75 -14.10
CA GLY A 140 5.95 -0.35 -14.17
C GLY A 140 5.46 0.47 -12.97
N GLY A 141 6.16 0.43 -11.84
CA GLY A 141 5.79 1.15 -10.60
C GLY A 141 4.36 0.86 -10.18
N TYR A 142 3.97 -0.42 -10.18
CA TYR A 142 2.58 -0.83 -10.00
C TYR A 142 2.11 -0.60 -8.58
N TYR A 143 0.93 0.01 -8.43
CA TYR A 143 0.29 0.25 -7.13
C TYR A 143 -1.23 0.01 -7.17
N HIS A 144 -1.80 -0.20 -8.35
CA HIS A 144 -3.21 -0.50 -8.54
C HIS A 144 -3.40 -1.91 -9.10
N GLY A 145 -4.52 -2.54 -8.76
CA GLY A 145 -4.79 -3.92 -9.14
C GLY A 145 -6.27 -4.23 -9.33
N ALA A 146 -6.60 -5.06 -10.31
CA ALA A 146 -7.93 -5.61 -10.50
C ALA A 146 -7.88 -7.07 -10.96
N VAL A 147 -9.00 -7.76 -10.85
CA VAL A 147 -9.20 -9.10 -11.41
C VAL A 147 -10.38 -9.09 -12.37
N LEU A 148 -10.20 -9.66 -13.56
CA LEU A 148 -11.24 -9.75 -14.57
C LEU A 148 -12.29 -10.79 -14.17
N ASP A 149 -13.54 -10.36 -14.13
CA ASP A 149 -14.73 -11.21 -14.14
C ASP A 149 -15.20 -11.28 -15.60
N LYS A 150 -14.81 -12.36 -16.28
CA LYS A 150 -15.01 -12.49 -17.73
C LYS A 150 -16.49 -12.57 -18.09
N ASP A 151 -17.33 -13.09 -17.19
CA ASP A 151 -18.78 -13.19 -17.43
C ASP A 151 -19.46 -11.82 -17.46
N LYS A 152 -18.83 -10.79 -16.88
CA LYS A 152 -19.29 -9.40 -16.93
C LYS A 152 -18.75 -8.61 -18.12
N LEU A 153 -17.79 -9.16 -18.87
CA LEU A 153 -17.21 -8.47 -20.01
C LEU A 153 -18.19 -8.44 -21.19
N ASP A 154 -18.70 -7.27 -21.53
CA ASP A 154 -19.56 -7.06 -22.69
C ASP A 154 -18.73 -6.66 -23.92
N ALA A 155 -18.77 -7.49 -24.97
CA ALA A 155 -18.06 -7.22 -26.22
C ALA A 155 -18.60 -6.00 -26.97
N ASN A 156 -19.87 -5.64 -26.76
CA ASN A 156 -20.53 -4.51 -27.40
C ASN A 156 -20.50 -3.23 -26.55
N ASN A 157 -20.10 -3.34 -25.28
CA ASN A 157 -19.99 -2.24 -24.34
C ASN A 157 -18.70 -2.34 -23.52
N PRO A 158 -17.56 -1.82 -24.02
CA PRO A 158 -16.27 -1.88 -23.32
C PRO A 158 -16.26 -1.07 -22.01
N ASP A 159 -17.24 -0.19 -21.80
CA ASP A 159 -17.42 0.57 -20.57
C ASP A 159 -18.22 -0.21 -19.51
N ALA A 160 -18.68 -1.43 -19.82
CA ALA A 160 -19.35 -2.29 -18.85
C ALA A 160 -18.41 -2.69 -17.71
N PRO A 161 -18.87 -2.64 -16.44
CA PRO A 161 -18.07 -2.98 -15.28
C PRO A 161 -17.71 -4.47 -15.28
N SER A 162 -16.43 -4.77 -15.44
CA SER A 162 -15.93 -6.15 -15.64
C SER A 162 -14.66 -6.46 -14.86
N LEU A 163 -13.96 -5.45 -14.34
CA LEU A 163 -12.76 -5.64 -13.53
C LEU A 163 -13.06 -5.33 -12.07
N GLN A 164 -13.02 -6.36 -11.24
CA GLN A 164 -13.18 -6.26 -9.80
C GLN A 164 -11.95 -5.60 -9.17
N THR A 165 -12.17 -4.48 -8.50
CA THR A 165 -11.11 -3.63 -7.94
C THR A 165 -11.63 -2.87 -6.71
N ALA A 166 -10.86 -1.91 -6.22
CA ALA A 166 -11.37 -0.88 -5.33
C ALA A 166 -11.35 0.50 -6.00
N ILE A 167 -12.39 1.27 -5.74
CA ILE A 167 -12.66 2.63 -6.22
C ILE A 167 -12.83 3.53 -4.98
N PRO A 168 -13.06 4.86 -5.10
CA PRO A 168 -13.13 5.75 -3.93
C PRO A 168 -14.13 5.36 -2.83
N LYS A 169 -15.16 4.57 -3.14
CA LYS A 169 -16.11 4.03 -2.12
C LYS A 169 -15.63 2.76 -1.39
N GLY A 170 -14.48 2.20 -1.72
CA GLY A 170 -14.07 0.85 -1.33
C GLY A 170 -14.16 -0.14 -2.49
N ALA A 171 -14.51 -1.41 -2.26
CA ALA A 171 -14.61 -2.41 -3.33
C ALA A 171 -15.63 -1.98 -4.42
N GLY A 172 -15.32 -2.25 -5.68
CA GLY A 172 -16.09 -1.80 -6.83
C GLY A 172 -15.65 -2.46 -8.14
N TYR A 173 -16.02 -1.82 -9.25
CA TYR A 173 -15.62 -2.25 -10.58
C TYR A 173 -15.01 -1.09 -11.35
N GLU A 174 -14.09 -1.45 -12.24
CA GLU A 174 -13.67 -0.64 -13.38
C GLU A 174 -14.04 -1.39 -14.67
N SER A 175 -14.00 -0.68 -15.79
CA SER A 175 -14.30 -1.18 -17.12
C SER A 175 -13.05 -1.55 -17.92
N LYS A 176 -13.24 -2.21 -19.07
CA LYS A 176 -12.13 -2.46 -20.01
C LYS A 176 -11.52 -1.13 -20.49
N THR A 177 -12.34 -0.13 -20.79
CA THR A 177 -11.88 1.20 -21.21
C THR A 177 -11.00 1.87 -20.14
N ASP A 178 -11.39 1.80 -18.86
CA ASP A 178 -10.60 2.37 -17.75
C ASP A 178 -9.20 1.75 -17.68
N TRP A 179 -9.09 0.45 -17.98
CA TRP A 179 -7.82 -0.27 -17.94
C TRP A 179 -6.96 -0.04 -19.18
N GLN A 180 -7.56 0.11 -20.36
CA GLN A 180 -6.83 0.40 -21.59
C GLN A 180 -6.24 1.83 -21.61
N THR A 181 -6.73 2.74 -20.78
CA THR A 181 -6.22 4.11 -20.66
C THR A 181 -5.14 4.27 -19.59
N LYS A 182 -4.84 3.24 -18.79
CA LYS A 182 -3.76 3.32 -17.78
C LYS A 182 -2.40 3.60 -18.45
N ILE A 183 -1.54 4.32 -17.74
CA ILE A 183 -0.20 4.70 -18.22
C ILE A 183 0.68 3.46 -18.30
N ASN A 184 1.02 2.87 -17.15
CA ASN A 184 1.68 1.59 -17.10
C ASN A 184 0.65 0.51 -16.80
N ALA A 185 0.71 -0.59 -17.54
CA ALA A 185 -0.19 -1.71 -17.35
C ALA A 185 0.54 -3.05 -17.53
N ALA A 186 0.20 -4.02 -16.70
CA ALA A 186 0.55 -5.42 -16.89
C ALA A 186 -0.69 -6.29 -16.75
N VAL A 187 -0.74 -7.39 -17.51
CA VAL A 187 -1.74 -8.45 -17.34
C VAL A 187 -1.03 -9.73 -16.96
N LEU A 188 -1.51 -10.37 -15.91
CA LEU A 188 -1.04 -11.66 -15.45
C LEU A 188 -2.15 -12.70 -15.53
N ASN A 189 -1.86 -13.80 -16.21
CA ASN A 189 -2.76 -14.95 -16.25
C ASN A 189 -2.41 -15.95 -15.15
N PRO A 190 -3.39 -16.69 -14.62
CA PRO A 190 -3.12 -17.90 -13.84
C PRO A 190 -2.19 -18.85 -14.60
N LYS A 191 -1.15 -19.38 -13.93
CA LYS A 191 -0.28 -20.42 -14.52
C LYS A 191 -0.97 -21.77 -14.64
N THR A 192 -2.04 -21.97 -13.90
CA THR A 192 -2.86 -23.19 -13.91
C THR A 192 -4.27 -22.84 -14.33
N SER A 193 -4.95 -23.78 -15.00
CA SER A 193 -6.36 -23.61 -15.32
C SER A 193 -7.17 -23.51 -14.03
N LEU A 194 -7.95 -22.43 -13.90
CA LEU A 194 -8.84 -22.24 -12.77
C LEU A 194 -10.14 -23.04 -12.98
N GLU A 195 -10.62 -23.69 -11.92
CA GLU A 195 -11.92 -24.35 -11.93
C GLU A 195 -13.03 -23.29 -11.91
N LYS A 196 -13.80 -23.21 -13.00
CA LYS A 196 -14.80 -22.15 -13.22
C LYS A 196 -15.78 -22.00 -12.05
N ALA A 197 -16.42 -23.08 -11.60
CA ALA A 197 -17.39 -23.02 -10.51
C ALA A 197 -16.80 -22.44 -9.21
N LYS A 198 -15.53 -22.75 -8.91
CA LYS A 198 -14.83 -22.23 -7.74
C LYS A 198 -14.44 -20.77 -7.90
N LEU A 199 -14.00 -20.37 -9.10
CA LEU A 199 -13.70 -18.98 -9.42
C LEU A 199 -14.96 -18.10 -9.35
N ASP A 200 -16.08 -18.58 -9.89
CA ASP A 200 -17.36 -17.88 -9.87
C ASP A 200 -17.85 -17.66 -8.44
N SER A 201 -17.69 -18.66 -7.58
CA SER A 201 -17.99 -18.54 -6.15
C SER A 201 -17.11 -17.49 -5.48
N ALA A 202 -15.81 -17.47 -5.79
CA ALA A 202 -14.86 -16.51 -5.23
C ALA A 202 -15.15 -15.07 -5.71
N GLN A 203 -15.43 -14.87 -7.00
CA GLN A 203 -15.79 -13.57 -7.57
C GLN A 203 -17.16 -13.10 -7.05
N SER A 204 -18.13 -14.00 -6.91
CA SER A 204 -19.46 -13.69 -6.35
C SER A 204 -19.40 -13.23 -4.90
N ALA A 205 -18.48 -13.76 -4.10
CA ALA A 205 -18.26 -13.30 -2.72
C ALA A 205 -17.87 -11.81 -2.67
N LEU A 206 -17.15 -11.33 -3.68
CA LEU A 206 -16.79 -9.93 -3.81
C LEU A 206 -17.94 -9.07 -4.36
N HIS A 207 -18.81 -9.62 -5.21
CA HIS A 207 -19.92 -8.87 -5.84
C HIS A 207 -20.75 -8.09 -4.82
N TYR A 208 -20.99 -8.67 -3.64
CA TYR A 208 -21.70 -8.02 -2.53
C TYR A 208 -21.09 -6.67 -2.12
N TYR A 209 -19.75 -6.60 -2.03
CA TYR A 209 -19.02 -5.39 -1.68
C TYR A 209 -18.93 -4.42 -2.86
N CYS A 210 -18.86 -4.94 -4.09
CA CYS A 210 -18.77 -4.07 -5.26
C CYS A 210 -20.07 -3.34 -5.60
N LYS A 211 -21.23 -3.78 -5.07
CA LYS A 211 -22.53 -3.15 -5.30
C LYS A 211 -22.51 -1.63 -5.05
N PRO A 212 -23.05 -0.80 -5.97
CA PRO A 212 -23.16 0.66 -5.78
C PRO A 212 -23.88 1.06 -4.49
N GLU A 213 -24.91 0.32 -4.10
CA GLU A 213 -25.73 0.60 -2.90
C GLU A 213 -25.01 0.32 -1.58
N ASN A 214 -23.90 -0.42 -1.63
CA ASN A 214 -23.09 -0.67 -0.45
C ASN A 214 -22.10 0.48 -0.25
N THR A 215 -22.43 1.38 0.67
CA THR A 215 -21.67 2.60 1.00
C THR A 215 -20.98 2.54 2.36
N ASN A 216 -21.06 1.41 3.06
CA ASN A 216 -20.48 1.22 4.41
C ASN A 216 -18.99 0.82 4.35
N MET A 217 -18.27 1.31 3.35
CA MET A 217 -16.88 0.96 3.11
C MET A 217 -16.02 2.18 2.89
N GLU A 218 -14.72 2.01 3.14
CA GLU A 218 -13.68 3.00 2.93
C GLU A 218 -12.65 2.48 1.92
N TYR A 219 -11.90 3.40 1.31
CA TYR A 219 -10.77 3.06 0.44
C TYR A 219 -9.44 3.41 1.13
N GLY A 220 -8.44 2.53 1.09
CA GLY A 220 -7.11 2.86 1.62
C GLY A 220 -6.32 1.70 2.23
N PHE A 221 -4.98 1.84 2.27
CA PHE A 221 -4.10 0.97 3.06
C PHE A 221 -4.19 1.22 4.57
N PHE A 222 -4.77 2.35 4.99
CA PHE A 222 -4.86 2.80 6.37
C PHE A 222 -6.30 3.11 6.73
N LYS A 223 -6.73 2.73 7.94
CA LYS A 223 -8.06 3.13 8.44
C LYS A 223 -8.12 4.66 8.57
N ASN A 224 -9.27 5.25 8.27
CA ASN A 224 -9.45 6.71 8.21
C ASN A 224 -8.50 7.36 7.19
N TYR A 225 -8.24 6.67 6.07
CA TYR A 225 -7.42 7.06 4.91
C TYR A 225 -5.93 7.35 5.16
N VAL A 226 -5.51 7.63 6.39
CA VAL A 226 -4.22 8.29 6.56
C VAL A 226 -3.44 7.87 7.79
N ASN A 227 -4.05 7.25 8.80
CA ASN A 227 -3.29 6.87 9.99
C ASN A 227 -2.35 5.70 9.69
N ILE A 228 -1.07 5.98 9.42
CA ILE A 228 -0.07 4.94 9.19
C ILE A 228 0.00 3.94 10.34
N PHE A 229 -0.32 4.32 11.58
CA PHE A 229 -0.33 3.39 12.71
C PHE A 229 -1.49 2.38 12.67
N ASN A 230 -2.47 2.58 11.79
CA ASN A 230 -3.64 1.71 11.60
C ASN A 230 -3.66 1.09 10.20
N VAL A 231 -2.61 0.34 9.88
CA VAL A 231 -2.53 -0.47 8.66
C VAL A 231 -3.72 -1.42 8.58
N VAL A 232 -4.43 -1.40 7.45
CA VAL A 232 -5.59 -2.24 7.18
C VAL A 232 -5.10 -3.66 6.92
N THR A 233 -5.56 -4.59 7.76
CA THR A 233 -5.37 -6.03 7.51
C THR A 233 -6.10 -6.43 6.23
N LYS A 234 -5.47 -7.27 5.41
CA LYS A 234 -6.07 -7.82 4.18
C LYS A 234 -7.37 -8.59 4.44
N GLU A 235 -7.62 -9.04 5.67
CA GLU A 235 -8.86 -9.69 6.11
C GLU A 235 -9.99 -8.73 6.54
N ASP A 236 -9.73 -7.43 6.70
CA ASP A 236 -10.76 -6.44 7.07
C ASP A 236 -11.83 -6.33 5.95
N MET A 237 -13.11 -6.18 6.26
CA MET A 237 -14.17 -6.15 5.22
C MET A 237 -14.83 -4.77 5.08
N TYR A 238 -14.32 -3.76 5.78
CA TYR A 238 -14.85 -2.40 5.81
C TYR A 238 -13.94 -1.42 5.05
N THR A 239 -12.62 -1.60 5.11
CA THR A 239 -11.66 -0.79 4.35
C THR A 239 -11.03 -1.63 3.25
N TRP A 240 -11.16 -1.17 2.01
CA TRP A 240 -10.70 -1.88 0.82
C TRP A 240 -9.62 -1.10 0.08
N TYR A 241 -8.73 -1.81 -0.56
CA TYR A 241 -7.80 -1.25 -1.53
C TYR A 241 -7.67 -2.24 -2.69
N CYS A 242 -7.25 -1.74 -3.83
CA CYS A 242 -7.36 -2.43 -5.12
C CYS A 242 -6.67 -3.79 -5.15
N THR A 243 -5.44 -3.90 -4.64
CA THR A 243 -4.70 -5.18 -4.57
C THR A 243 -5.27 -6.17 -3.56
N LYS A 244 -5.93 -5.69 -2.48
CA LYS A 244 -6.67 -6.56 -1.55
C LYS A 244 -7.89 -7.18 -2.18
N VAL A 245 -8.55 -6.48 -3.11
CA VAL A 245 -9.66 -7.05 -3.87
C VAL A 245 -9.17 -8.25 -4.70
N VAL A 246 -8.05 -8.09 -5.41
CA VAL A 246 -7.42 -9.18 -6.16
C VAL A 246 -7.04 -10.34 -5.23
N TRP A 247 -6.37 -10.04 -4.12
CA TRP A 247 -6.00 -11.05 -3.12
C TRP A 247 -7.23 -11.77 -2.57
N HIS A 248 -8.32 -11.05 -2.28
CA HIS A 248 -9.52 -11.64 -1.70
C HIS A 248 -10.12 -12.70 -2.61
N VAL A 249 -10.23 -12.41 -3.92
CA VAL A 249 -10.75 -13.37 -4.91
C VAL A 249 -9.87 -14.62 -4.97
N TYR A 250 -8.56 -14.46 -5.09
CA TYR A 250 -7.64 -15.60 -5.14
C TYR A 250 -7.58 -16.39 -3.82
N ASN A 251 -7.63 -15.71 -2.67
CA ASN A 251 -7.68 -16.33 -1.36
C ASN A 251 -8.98 -17.15 -1.17
N LYS A 252 -10.13 -16.62 -1.59
CA LYS A 252 -11.41 -17.36 -1.61
C LYS A 252 -11.37 -18.55 -2.56
N TYR A 253 -10.71 -18.41 -3.71
CA TYR A 253 -10.44 -19.52 -4.61
C TYR A 253 -9.45 -20.55 -4.01
N GLY A 254 -8.67 -20.19 -3.00
CA GLY A 254 -7.70 -21.08 -2.34
C GLY A 254 -6.31 -21.07 -2.96
N LEU A 255 -5.91 -19.97 -3.62
CA LEU A 255 -4.56 -19.72 -4.11
C LEU A 255 -3.98 -18.48 -3.42
N ASN A 256 -2.78 -18.61 -2.86
CA ASN A 256 -2.07 -17.46 -2.32
C ASN A 256 -1.30 -16.74 -3.44
N ILE A 257 -1.66 -15.48 -3.72
CA ILE A 257 -0.95 -14.63 -4.69
C ILE A 257 -0.12 -13.52 -4.03
N ASP A 258 -0.21 -13.39 -2.71
CA ASP A 258 0.66 -12.52 -1.93
C ASP A 258 1.98 -13.27 -1.71
N SER A 259 3.00 -12.88 -2.49
CA SER A 259 4.30 -13.55 -2.50
C SER A 259 5.19 -13.17 -1.32
N ASN A 260 4.95 -12.01 -0.69
CA ASN A 260 5.86 -11.39 0.28
C ASN A 260 7.33 -11.44 -0.15
N ASP A 261 7.60 -11.28 -1.45
CA ASP A 261 8.92 -11.45 -2.03
C ASP A 261 9.89 -10.35 -1.56
N THR A 262 11.12 -10.72 -1.23
CA THR A 262 12.14 -9.79 -0.72
C THR A 262 12.64 -8.80 -1.76
N ARG A 263 12.36 -9.03 -3.06
CA ARG A 263 12.67 -8.07 -4.14
C ARG A 263 11.81 -6.82 -4.07
N VAL A 264 10.67 -6.87 -3.37
CA VAL A 264 9.86 -5.70 -3.04
C VAL A 264 10.47 -5.04 -1.80
N ASP A 265 11.08 -3.88 -2.04
CA ASP A 265 11.89 -3.14 -1.07
C ASP A 265 11.08 -1.97 -0.53
N PHE A 266 10.57 -2.16 0.69
CA PHE A 266 9.78 -1.15 1.37
C PHE A 266 10.57 0.14 1.62
N THR A 267 11.91 0.10 1.64
CA THR A 267 12.72 1.33 1.82
C THR A 267 12.56 2.34 0.69
N LYS A 268 12.03 1.90 -0.47
CA LYS A 268 11.71 2.76 -1.62
C LYS A 268 10.29 3.33 -1.59
N SER A 269 9.55 3.12 -0.51
CA SER A 269 8.15 3.53 -0.39
C SER A 269 7.98 4.80 0.44
N GLY A 270 6.92 5.56 0.18
CA GLY A 270 6.51 6.69 1.03
C GLY A 270 6.15 6.25 2.46
N LEU A 271 5.67 5.01 2.64
CA LEU A 271 5.41 4.44 3.97
C LEU A 271 6.69 4.39 4.80
N TYR A 272 7.77 3.89 4.21
CA TYR A 272 9.04 3.84 4.90
C TYR A 272 9.56 5.24 5.21
N SER A 273 9.49 6.19 4.27
CA SER A 273 9.89 7.58 4.55
C SER A 273 9.15 8.15 5.76
N LEU A 274 7.82 7.97 5.84
CA LEU A 274 7.00 8.41 6.97
C LEU A 274 7.43 7.75 8.30
N VAL A 275 7.52 6.43 8.33
CA VAL A 275 7.86 5.64 9.51
C VAL A 275 9.26 5.96 10.00
N ASN A 276 10.21 6.08 9.06
CA ASN A 276 11.59 6.43 9.32
C ASN A 276 11.70 7.83 9.94
N ALA A 277 11.03 8.83 9.37
CA ALA A 277 11.03 10.18 9.94
C ALA A 277 10.42 10.20 11.34
N TYR A 278 9.26 9.57 11.54
CA TYR A 278 8.58 9.55 12.83
C TYR A 278 9.43 8.91 13.94
N TYR A 279 9.89 7.67 13.74
CA TYR A 279 10.60 6.94 14.79
C TYR A 279 12.02 7.44 15.02
N LYS A 280 12.70 7.97 14.00
CA LYS A 280 13.98 8.63 14.23
C LYS A 280 13.84 9.99 14.90
N THR A 281 12.72 10.69 14.76
CA THR A 281 12.44 11.90 15.54
C THR A 281 12.13 11.55 17.00
N ILE A 282 11.25 10.58 17.25
CA ILE A 282 10.92 10.15 18.62
C ILE A 282 12.15 9.62 19.35
N TYR A 283 12.91 8.73 18.70
CA TYR A 283 14.09 8.09 19.27
C TYR A 283 15.40 8.70 18.74
N PHE A 284 15.43 10.01 18.49
CA PHE A 284 16.63 10.68 17.96
C PHE A 284 17.88 10.45 18.83
N TYR A 285 17.67 10.24 20.13
CA TYR A 285 18.70 9.92 21.12
C TYR A 285 19.18 8.45 21.10
N SER A 286 18.57 7.57 20.29
CA SER A 286 18.93 6.15 20.20
C SER A 286 18.61 5.54 18.83
N SER A 287 19.61 5.48 17.94
CA SER A 287 19.48 4.85 16.62
C SER A 287 19.02 3.39 16.70
N SER A 288 19.49 2.63 17.69
CA SER A 288 19.08 1.23 17.87
C SER A 288 17.59 1.10 18.17
N LYS A 289 17.02 1.96 19.04
CA LYS A 289 15.58 1.99 19.30
C LYS A 289 14.79 2.41 18.06
N ALA A 290 15.24 3.47 17.38
CA ALA A 290 14.62 3.94 16.14
C ALA A 290 14.55 2.82 15.09
N ASN A 291 15.69 2.21 14.77
CA ASN A 291 15.77 1.14 13.77
C ASN A 291 14.95 -0.08 14.17
N THR A 292 14.93 -0.46 15.45
CA THR A 292 14.07 -1.56 15.93
C THR A 292 12.59 -1.27 15.70
N ALA A 293 12.13 -0.05 16.01
CA ALA A 293 10.73 0.35 15.82
C ALA A 293 10.36 0.39 14.33
N ILE A 294 11.22 0.96 13.49
CA ILE A 294 11.04 1.00 12.02
C ILE A 294 10.96 -0.42 11.45
N ASN A 295 11.92 -1.29 11.79
CA ASN A 295 11.97 -2.67 11.31
C ASN A 295 10.71 -3.44 11.74
N THR A 296 10.30 -3.28 13.00
CA THR A 296 9.10 -3.94 13.54
C THR A 296 7.85 -3.49 12.80
N TYR A 297 7.69 -2.17 12.60
CA TYR A 297 6.55 -1.62 11.88
C TYR A 297 6.49 -2.14 10.44
N ILE A 298 7.61 -2.09 9.70
CA ILE A 298 7.64 -2.51 8.29
C ILE A 298 7.41 -4.02 8.16
N ALA A 299 7.97 -4.83 9.06
CA ALA A 299 7.72 -6.27 9.10
C ALA A 299 6.24 -6.57 9.37
N ASP A 300 5.61 -5.88 10.31
CA ASP A 300 4.17 -6.02 10.59
C ASP A 300 3.31 -5.58 9.40
N ALA A 301 3.61 -4.42 8.80
CA ALA A 301 2.90 -3.90 7.63
C ALA A 301 2.93 -4.90 6.46
N ARG A 302 4.10 -5.50 6.16
CA ARG A 302 4.27 -6.54 5.13
C ARG A 302 3.34 -7.75 5.31
N THR A 303 3.01 -8.10 6.55
CA THR A 303 2.09 -9.23 6.79
C THR A 303 0.62 -8.86 6.60
N LYS A 304 0.30 -7.57 6.70
CA LYS A 304 -1.07 -7.05 6.72
C LYS A 304 -1.54 -6.55 5.35
N ILE A 305 -0.64 -5.97 4.56
CA ILE A 305 -0.99 -5.42 3.24
C ILE A 305 -0.54 -6.32 2.11
N VAL A 306 -1.24 -6.24 0.98
CA VAL A 306 -0.84 -6.90 -0.26
C VAL A 306 -0.45 -5.84 -1.28
N LEU A 307 0.75 -5.92 -1.84
CA LEU A 307 1.22 -4.96 -2.84
C LEU A 307 1.08 -5.48 -4.27
N ALA A 308 0.90 -4.56 -5.21
CA ALA A 308 0.80 -4.91 -6.64
C ALA A 308 2.10 -5.56 -7.14
N GLU A 309 3.26 -5.08 -6.70
CA GLU A 309 4.55 -5.68 -7.04
C GLU A 309 4.76 -7.06 -6.40
N GLU A 310 4.14 -7.35 -5.26
CA GLU A 310 4.16 -8.70 -4.69
C GLU A 310 3.27 -9.65 -5.50
N ILE A 311 2.12 -9.17 -5.98
CA ILE A 311 1.25 -9.92 -6.90
C ILE A 311 1.97 -10.16 -8.25
N LEU A 312 2.69 -9.16 -8.77
CA LEU A 312 3.50 -9.27 -9.99
C LEU A 312 4.50 -10.44 -9.91
N LEU A 313 5.06 -10.66 -8.71
CA LEU A 313 6.05 -11.70 -8.45
C LEU A 313 5.44 -13.04 -8.01
N SER A 314 4.11 -13.14 -7.92
CA SER A 314 3.42 -14.34 -7.49
C SER A 314 3.84 -15.57 -8.32
N PRO A 315 4.20 -16.70 -7.67
CA PRO A 315 4.55 -17.91 -8.40
C PRO A 315 3.36 -18.51 -9.15
N ASN A 316 2.13 -18.12 -8.80
CA ASN A 316 0.88 -18.62 -9.38
C ASN A 316 0.43 -17.85 -10.64
N LEU A 317 1.08 -16.73 -10.95
CA LEU A 317 0.71 -15.83 -12.03
C LEU A 317 1.84 -15.68 -13.06
N ALA A 318 1.51 -15.61 -14.33
CA ALA A 318 2.45 -15.35 -15.42
C ALA A 318 2.08 -14.04 -16.11
N LYS A 319 3.03 -13.10 -16.16
CA LYS A 319 2.88 -11.86 -16.94
C LYS A 319 2.83 -12.20 -18.43
N VAL A 320 1.70 -11.91 -19.07
CA VAL A 320 1.45 -12.15 -20.49
C VAL A 320 1.46 -10.88 -21.32
N TYR A 321 1.41 -9.73 -20.65
CA TYR A 321 1.35 -8.43 -21.27
C TYR A 321 2.00 -7.38 -20.37
N GLU A 322 2.74 -6.45 -20.98
CA GLU A 322 3.28 -5.28 -20.31
C GLU A 322 3.41 -4.11 -21.29
N ARG A 323 2.98 -2.95 -20.83
CA ARG A 323 3.27 -1.66 -21.45
C ARG A 323 3.70 -0.70 -20.35
N ILE A 324 4.88 -0.12 -20.56
CA ILE A 324 5.42 0.95 -19.74
C ILE A 324 5.55 2.13 -20.68
N ARG A 325 4.91 3.24 -20.33
CA ARG A 325 4.82 4.44 -21.17
C ARG A 325 5.58 5.57 -20.49
N GLU A 326 6.32 6.33 -21.29
CA GLU A 326 7.09 7.51 -20.86
C GLU A 326 6.27 8.79 -21.03
#